data_AF-A0A3M1D8L2-F1
#
_entry.id   AF-A0A3M1D8L2-F1
#
_cell.length_a   1.000
_cell.length_b   1.000
_cell.length_c   1.000
_cell.angle_alpha   90.00
_cell.angle_beta   90.00
_cell.angle_gamma   90.00
#
_symmetry.space_group_name_H-M   'P 1'
#
loop_
_entity.id
_entity.type
_entity.pdbx_description
1 polymer ?
#
loop_
_entity_poly.entity_id
_entity_poly.type
_entity_poly.pdbx_seq_one_letter_code
_entity_poly.pdbx_strand_id
1 'polypeptide(L)'
;MNEPERIVTHGGQAHHDELLAVALALGRFGPLPVERRDPTGEELDDPRVMVIDIGRRHEPRLLDFDHHQWKPDGEKEARSAL
;
A
#
# COMPACT_ATOMS: atom_id res chain seq x y z
N MET A 1 -7.75 -9.62 13.53
CA MET A 1 -7.28 -8.93 12.31
C MET A 1 -8.15 -7.69 12.18
N ASN A 2 -7.56 -6.54 11.84
CA ASN A 2 -8.34 -5.31 11.67
C ASN A 2 -9.22 -5.40 10.42
N GLU A 3 -10.30 -4.63 10.40
CA GLU A 3 -11.18 -4.49 9.24
C GLU A 3 -10.93 -3.11 8.61
N PRO A 4 -10.42 -3.04 7.37
CA PRO A 4 -10.17 -1.76 6.72
C PRO A 4 -11.47 -1.11 6.24
N GLU A 5 -11.53 0.22 6.29
CA GLU A 5 -12.62 1.03 5.73
C GLU A 5 -12.31 1.48 4.29
N ARG A 6 -11.02 1.52 3.92
CA ARG A 6 -10.54 1.89 2.57
C ARG A 6 -9.11 1.37 2.31
N ILE A 7 -8.70 1.43 1.06
CA ILE A 7 -7.36 1.09 0.59
C ILE A 7 -6.69 2.34 0.01
N VAL A 8 -5.44 2.61 0.39
CA VAL A 8 -4.56 3.58 -0.26
C VAL A 8 -3.41 2.82 -0.93
N THR A 9 -3.16 3.12 -2.20
CA THR A 9 -2.17 2.41 -3.03
C THR A 9 -1.40 3.36 -3.94
N HIS A 10 -0.36 2.85 -4.59
CA HIS A 10 0.48 3.60 -5.52
C HIS A 10 -0.32 4.43 -6.54
N GLY A 11 0.00 5.73 -6.63
CA GLY A 11 -0.68 6.70 -7.50
C GLY A 11 -0.23 6.74 -8.96
N GLY A 12 0.88 6.08 -9.32
CA GLY A 12 1.46 6.12 -10.66
C GLY A 12 0.91 5.06 -11.61
N GLN A 13 1.74 4.56 -12.53
CA GLN A 13 1.32 3.47 -13.41
C GLN A 13 0.96 2.23 -12.58
N ALA A 14 -0.06 1.50 -13.00
CA ALA A 14 -0.48 0.30 -12.29
C ALA A 14 0.60 -0.78 -12.40
N HIS A 15 1.09 -1.26 -11.27
CA HIS A 15 1.96 -2.42 -11.24
C HIS A 15 1.13 -3.71 -11.11
N HIS A 16 1.66 -4.83 -11.59
CA HIS A 16 0.91 -6.10 -11.59
C HIS A 16 0.71 -6.68 -10.19
N ASP A 17 1.70 -6.53 -9.33
CA ASP A 17 1.66 -6.88 -7.91
C ASP A 17 0.70 -5.98 -7.13
N GLU A 18 0.73 -4.66 -7.35
CA GLU A 18 -0.25 -3.70 -6.81
C GLU A 18 -1.68 -4.16 -7.10
N LEU A 19 -1.98 -4.40 -8.38
CA LEU A 19 -3.30 -4.83 -8.84
C LEU A 19 -3.73 -6.15 -8.18
N LEU A 20 -2.84 -7.14 -8.12
CA LEU A 20 -3.12 -8.44 -7.51
C LEU A 20 -3.38 -8.31 -6.01
N ALA A 21 -2.56 -7.52 -5.30
CA ALA A 21 -2.71 -7.30 -3.86
C ALA A 21 -4.05 -6.63 -3.53
N VAL A 22 -4.41 -5.58 -4.28
CA VAL A 22 -5.72 -4.90 -4.14
C VAL A 22 -6.87 -5.87 -4.44
N ALA A 23 -6.77 -6.68 -5.50
CA ALA A 23 -7.81 -7.66 -5.83
C ALA A 23 -8.00 -8.71 -4.73
N LEU A 24 -6.91 -9.22 -4.14
CA LEU A 24 -6.97 -10.14 -3.01
C LEU A 24 -7.59 -9.48 -1.77
N ALA A 25 -7.24 -8.23 -1.48
CA ALA A 25 -7.83 -7.47 -0.39
C ALA A 25 -9.35 -7.31 -0.57
N LEU A 26 -9.79 -6.88 -1.75
CA LEU A 26 -11.22 -6.75 -2.07
C LEU A 26 -11.96 -8.10 -2.00
N GLY A 27 -11.32 -9.19 -2.45
CA GLY A 27 -11.87 -10.54 -2.31
C GLY A 27 -12.01 -10.99 -0.85
N ARG A 28 -11.10 -10.54 0.03
CA ARG A 28 -11.08 -10.93 1.44
C ARG A 28 -11.99 -10.08 2.33
N PHE A 29 -12.06 -8.78 2.09
CA PHE A 29 -12.75 -7.82 2.95
C PHE A 29 -14.05 -7.28 2.34
N GLY A 30 -14.31 -7.59 1.07
CA GLY A 30 -15.45 -7.07 0.32
C GLY A 30 -15.13 -5.76 -0.39
N PRO A 31 -16.15 -5.12 -1.01
CA PRO A 31 -15.97 -3.85 -1.71
C PRO A 31 -15.52 -2.75 -0.76
N LEU A 32 -14.37 -2.12 -1.08
CA LEU A 32 -13.81 -0.99 -0.35
C LEU A 32 -13.45 0.13 -1.33
N PRO A 33 -13.51 1.42 -0.91
CA PRO A 33 -12.92 2.51 -1.66
C PRO A 33 -11.41 2.27 -1.86
N VAL A 34 -10.94 2.45 -3.10
CA VAL A 34 -9.51 2.38 -3.45
C VAL A 34 -9.04 3.75 -3.93
N GLU A 35 -8.07 4.31 -3.24
CA GLU A 35 -7.49 5.62 -3.53
C GLU A 35 -6.04 5.45 -4.01
N ARG A 36 -5.73 5.94 -5.22
CA ARG A 36 -4.39 5.85 -5.82
C ARG A 36 -3.63 7.17 -5.58
N ARG A 37 -2.85 7.24 -4.51
CA ARG A 37 -2.09 8.43 -4.06
C ARG A 37 -1.10 8.08 -2.95
N ASP A 38 -0.20 9.01 -2.62
CA ASP A 38 0.65 8.87 -1.43
C ASP A 38 -0.22 8.91 -0.13
N PRO A 39 0.04 8.04 0.86
CA PRO A 39 -0.63 8.08 2.16
C PRO A 39 -0.08 9.24 3.03
N THR A 40 -0.90 9.74 3.96
CA THR A 40 -0.43 10.64 5.02
C THR A 40 0.26 9.86 6.14
N GLY A 41 1.03 10.54 7.00
CA GLY A 41 1.63 9.91 8.17
C GLY A 41 0.59 9.32 9.13
N GLU A 42 -0.54 10.01 9.31
CA GLU A 42 -1.65 9.53 10.15
C GLU A 42 -2.31 8.28 9.58
N GLU A 43 -2.44 8.19 8.24
CA GLU A 43 -3.00 7.02 7.56
C GLU A 43 -2.12 5.79 7.68
N LEU A 44 -0.81 5.96 7.73
CA LEU A 44 0.12 4.87 8.03
C LEU A 44 -0.20 4.31 9.43
N ASP A 45 -0.41 5.16 10.43
CA ASP A 45 -0.64 4.69 11.79
C ASP A 45 -2.10 4.30 12.11
N ASP A 46 -3.03 4.41 11.14
CA ASP A 46 -4.45 4.06 11.31
C ASP A 46 -4.76 2.62 10.85
N PRO A 47 -5.08 1.68 11.77
CA PRO A 47 -5.37 0.29 11.43
C PRO A 47 -6.65 0.08 10.59
N ARG A 48 -7.41 1.14 10.30
CA ARG A 48 -8.59 1.14 9.41
C ARG A 48 -8.26 1.53 7.98
N VAL A 49 -7.05 2.04 7.72
CA VAL A 49 -6.58 2.36 6.37
C VAL A 49 -5.60 1.28 5.93
N MET A 50 -5.99 0.48 4.95
CA MET A 50 -5.07 -0.49 4.37
C MET A 50 -4.15 0.20 3.37
N VAL A 51 -2.85 0.13 3.59
CA VAL A 51 -1.82 0.71 2.73
C VAL A 51 -1.13 -0.42 1.96
N ILE A 52 -1.11 -0.32 0.63
CA ILE A 52 -0.59 -1.37 -0.25
C ILE A 52 0.40 -0.76 -1.25
N ASP A 53 1.56 -1.38 -1.43
CA ASP A 53 2.57 -1.04 -2.46
C ASP A 53 3.07 0.41 -2.37
N ILE A 54 3.01 1.00 -1.17
CA ILE A 54 3.44 2.37 -0.93
C ILE A 54 3.76 2.61 0.55
N GLY A 55 4.65 3.56 0.86
CA GLY A 55 4.96 3.97 2.24
C GLY A 55 6.24 3.38 2.83
N ARG A 56 6.85 2.38 2.18
CA ARG A 56 8.12 1.70 2.53
C ARG A 56 8.11 1.08 3.92
N ARG A 57 6.96 0.55 4.31
CA ARG A 57 6.75 -0.04 5.62
C ARG A 57 5.96 -1.33 5.46
N HIS A 58 6.31 -2.33 6.25
CA HIS A 58 5.56 -3.57 6.34
C HIS A 58 5.20 -3.80 7.80
N GLU A 59 3.97 -3.44 8.16
CA GLU A 59 3.42 -3.57 9.49
C GLU A 59 2.03 -4.25 9.42
N PRO A 60 1.97 -5.59 9.42
CA PRO A 60 0.71 -6.33 9.28
C PRO A 60 -0.36 -6.01 10.32
N ARG A 61 0.06 -5.55 11.51
CA ARG A 61 -0.86 -5.13 12.58
C ARG A 61 -1.56 -3.81 12.29
N LEU A 62 -1.04 -3.01 11.35
CA LEU A 62 -1.62 -1.75 10.90
C LEU A 62 -2.24 -1.84 9.51
N LEU A 63 -2.26 -3.04 8.90
CA LEU A 63 -2.67 -3.23 7.50
C LEU A 63 -1.80 -2.45 6.50
N ASP A 64 -0.51 -2.28 6.81
CA ASP A 64 0.46 -1.60 5.96
C ASP A 64 1.41 -2.62 5.33
N PHE A 65 1.37 -2.72 4.00
CA PHE A 65 2.06 -3.73 3.21
C PHE A 65 2.79 -3.10 2.04
N ASP A 66 4.05 -2.76 2.24
CA ASP A 66 4.96 -2.38 1.17
C ASP A 66 6.18 -3.31 1.09
N HIS A 67 6.64 -3.57 -0.13
CA HIS A 67 7.82 -4.37 -0.42
C HIS A 67 9.04 -3.54 -0.83
N HIS A 68 8.87 -2.23 -1.08
CA HIS A 68 9.98 -1.33 -1.39
C HIS A 68 10.96 -1.23 -0.21
N GLN A 69 12.12 -1.88 -0.34
CA GLN A 69 13.22 -1.76 0.62
C GLN A 69 14.16 -0.61 0.19
N TRP A 70 14.86 0.00 1.14
CA TRP A 70 15.95 0.90 0.79
C TRP A 70 17.10 0.11 0.16
N LYS A 71 17.76 0.69 -0.84
CA LYS A 71 19.05 0.17 -1.25
C LYS A 71 20.05 0.26 -0.08
N PRO A 72 21.08 -0.60 -0.02
CA PRO A 72 22.09 -0.58 1.04
C PRO A 72 22.80 0.77 1.22
N ASP A 73 22.82 1.62 0.19
CA ASP A 73 23.41 2.96 0.17
C ASP A 73 22.40 4.08 0.52
N GLY A 74 21.14 3.74 0.83
CA GLY A 74 20.08 4.70 1.13
C GLY A 74 19.48 5.38 -0.10
N GLU A 75 19.88 4.99 -1.32
CA GLU A 75 19.22 5.49 -2.52
C GLU A 75 17.80 4.95 -2.62
N LYS A 76 16.89 5.84 -3.04
CA LYS A 76 15.55 5.44 -3.46
C LYS A 76 15.71 4.55 -4.69
N GLU A 77 15.06 3.39 -4.73
CA GLU A 77 14.75 2.82 -6.04
C GLU A 77 14.05 3.92 -6.85
N ALA A 78 14.59 4.19 -8.04
CA ALA A 78 13.99 5.17 -8.93
C ALA A 78 12.56 4.69 -9.19
N ARG A 79 11.58 5.57 -8.98
CA ARG A 79 10.21 5.30 -9.43
C ARG A 79 10.35 4.87 -10.89
N SER A 80 9.94 3.65 -11.20
CA SER A 80 10.02 3.13 -12.57
C SER A 80 9.13 4.02 -13.43
N ALA A 81 9.75 5.02 -14.06
CA ALA A 81 9.13 5.82 -15.10
C ALA A 81 9.22 5.00 -16.38
N LEU A 82 8.39 3.98 -16.45
CA LEU A 82 7.90 3.44 -17.71
C LEU A 82 6.49 3.99 -17.92
#